data_AF-A0A5C7QFB0-F1
#
_entry.id   AF-A0A5C7QFB0-F1
#
_cell.length_a   1.000
_cell.length_b   1.000
_cell.length_c   1.000
_cell.angle_alpha   90.00
_cell.angle_beta   90.00
_cell.angle_gamma   90.00
#
_symmetry.space_group_name_H-M   'P 1'
#
loop_
_entity.id
_entity.type
_entity.pdbx_description
1 polymer ?
#
loop_
_entity_poly.entity_id
_entity_poly.type
_entity_poly.pdbx_seq_one_letter_code
_entity_poly.pdbx_strand_id
1 'polypeptide(L)'
;MTKQARGATKTASAQRLREALTTMVRQRGDSASPPALTATALCDLAGISRNALYRYHPDVVQALHAAHQKHLRHPDNAGRAARLRRDNAALREQLTKLAALVDHYFAAWQETRLQLERRDRELAEVRRAHKPQVVSLQR
;
A
#
# COMPACT_ATOMS: atom_id res chain seq x y z
N MET A 1 -28.48 1.76 -54.18
CA MET A 1 -28.25 0.44 -53.54
C MET A 1 -27.18 0.53 -52.43
N THR A 2 -27.40 1.27 -51.33
CA THR A 2 -26.34 1.59 -50.33
C THR A 2 -26.64 1.18 -48.88
N LYS A 3 -27.78 0.56 -48.59
CA LYS A 3 -28.14 0.14 -47.21
C LYS A 3 -27.43 -1.13 -46.72
N GLN A 4 -27.05 -2.05 -47.61
CA GLN A 4 -26.45 -3.34 -47.22
C GLN A 4 -25.02 -3.21 -46.68
N ALA A 5 -24.20 -2.30 -47.23
CA ALA A 5 -22.82 -2.10 -46.79
C ALA A 5 -22.72 -1.60 -45.33
N ARG A 6 -23.61 -0.69 -44.91
CA ARG A 6 -23.62 -0.15 -43.53
C ARG A 6 -24.01 -1.19 -42.48
N GLY A 7 -24.88 -2.14 -42.83
CA GLY A 7 -25.27 -3.24 -41.93
C GLY A 7 -24.11 -4.19 -41.67
N ALA A 8 -23.41 -4.58 -42.74
CA ALA A 8 -22.25 -5.48 -42.67
C ALA A 8 -21.06 -4.87 -41.90
N THR A 9 -20.81 -3.56 -42.04
CA THR A 9 -19.75 -2.89 -41.28
C THR A 9 -20.08 -2.79 -39.78
N LYS A 10 -21.36 -2.62 -39.43
CA LYS A 10 -21.81 -2.51 -38.05
C LYS A 10 -21.73 -3.86 -37.31
N THR A 11 -22.01 -4.95 -38.00
CA THR A 11 -21.84 -6.31 -37.45
C THR A 11 -20.35 -6.66 -37.30
N ALA A 12 -19.52 -6.33 -38.29
CA ALA A 12 -18.07 -6.55 -38.23
C ALA A 12 -17.38 -5.72 -37.12
N SER A 13 -17.80 -4.47 -36.88
CA SER A 13 -17.26 -3.65 -35.79
C SER A 13 -17.71 -4.16 -34.42
N ALA A 14 -18.97 -4.57 -34.28
CA ALA A 14 -19.48 -5.17 -33.04
C ALA A 14 -18.75 -6.46 -32.68
N GLN A 15 -18.44 -7.29 -33.69
CA GLN A 15 -17.72 -8.55 -33.49
C GLN A 15 -16.28 -8.31 -33.03
N ARG A 16 -15.54 -7.40 -33.69
CA ARG A 16 -14.20 -6.99 -33.25
C ARG A 16 -14.16 -6.47 -31.82
N LEU A 17 -15.15 -5.66 -31.42
CA LEU A 17 -15.27 -5.17 -30.04
C LEU A 17 -15.50 -6.30 -29.02
N ARG A 18 -16.32 -7.30 -29.36
CA ARG A 18 -16.57 -8.44 -28.47
C ARG A 18 -15.35 -9.34 -28.34
N GLU A 19 -14.66 -9.60 -29.45
CA GLU A 19 -13.40 -10.36 -29.47
C GLU A 19 -12.28 -9.63 -28.70
N ALA A 20 -12.19 -8.31 -28.84
CA ALA A 20 -11.29 -7.49 -28.06
C ALA A 20 -11.59 -7.57 -26.55
N LEU A 21 -12.87 -7.49 -26.18
CA LEU A 21 -13.29 -7.58 -24.78
C LEU A 21 -12.99 -8.96 -24.18
N THR A 22 -13.27 -10.05 -24.89
CA THR A 22 -12.95 -11.41 -24.40
C THR A 22 -11.45 -11.61 -24.25
N THR A 23 -10.65 -11.03 -25.15
CA THR A 23 -9.18 -11.08 -25.09
C THR A 23 -8.66 -10.33 -23.86
N MET A 24 -9.15 -9.11 -23.61
CA MET A 24 -8.80 -8.34 -22.41
C MET A 24 -9.19 -9.05 -21.12
N VAL A 25 -10.35 -9.71 -21.07
CA VAL A 25 -10.79 -10.48 -19.90
C VAL A 25 -9.92 -11.71 -19.67
N ARG A 26 -9.54 -12.44 -20.72
CA ARG A 26 -8.63 -13.60 -20.64
C ARG A 26 -7.23 -13.19 -20.19
N GLN A 27 -6.62 -12.22 -20.88
CA GLN A 27 -5.29 -11.70 -20.54
C GLN A 27 -5.22 -11.21 -19.09
N ARG A 28 -6.32 -10.71 -18.55
CA ARG A 28 -6.41 -10.24 -17.18
C ARG A 28 -6.55 -11.35 -16.13
N GLY A 29 -7.07 -12.51 -16.49
CA GLY A 29 -7.05 -13.70 -15.62
C GLY A 29 -5.66 -14.32 -15.50
N ASP A 30 -4.86 -14.25 -16.56
CA ASP A 30 -3.60 -15.00 -16.67
C ASP A 30 -2.34 -14.19 -16.31
N SER A 31 -2.45 -12.86 -16.14
CA SER A 31 -1.28 -11.98 -15.97
C SER A 31 -1.12 -11.37 -14.58
N ALA A 32 0.13 -11.26 -14.14
CA ALA A 32 0.51 -10.57 -12.89
C ALA A 32 0.34 -9.03 -12.98
N SER A 33 0.29 -8.47 -14.19
CA SER A 33 0.01 -7.05 -14.45
C SER A 33 -1.01 -6.89 -15.57
N PRO A 34 -2.30 -7.01 -15.26
CA PRO A 34 -3.34 -6.97 -16.27
C PRO A 34 -3.58 -5.59 -16.91
N PRO A 35 -3.78 -5.52 -18.23
CA PRO A 35 -4.21 -4.29 -18.89
C PRO A 35 -5.55 -3.80 -18.33
N ALA A 36 -5.66 -2.48 -18.12
CA ALA A 36 -6.85 -1.82 -17.56
C ALA A 36 -8.12 -2.13 -18.38
N LEU A 37 -9.14 -2.74 -17.76
CA LEU A 37 -10.49 -2.94 -18.34
C LEU A 37 -11.19 -1.58 -18.50
N THR A 38 -10.76 -0.83 -19.52
CA THR A 38 -11.20 0.54 -19.82
C THR A 38 -11.69 0.63 -21.26
N ALA A 39 -12.58 1.58 -21.51
CA ALA A 39 -13.12 1.80 -22.85
C ALA A 39 -12.03 2.22 -23.85
N THR A 40 -11.01 2.93 -23.40
CA THR A 40 -9.88 3.36 -24.23
C THR A 40 -9.07 2.16 -24.72
N ALA A 41 -8.61 1.29 -23.81
CA ALA A 41 -7.86 0.09 -24.19
C ALA A 41 -8.67 -0.85 -25.08
N LEU A 42 -9.99 -0.97 -24.84
CA LEU A 42 -10.88 -1.75 -25.69
C LEU A 42 -10.98 -1.18 -27.11
N CYS A 43 -11.13 0.15 -27.22
CA CYS A 43 -11.19 0.87 -28.49
C CYS A 43 -9.89 0.76 -29.28
N ASP A 44 -8.75 0.90 -28.61
CA ASP A 44 -7.42 0.79 -29.21
C ASP A 44 -7.20 -0.62 -29.77
N LEU A 45 -7.59 -1.66 -29.01
CA LEU A 45 -7.44 -3.06 -29.42
C LEU A 45 -8.40 -3.46 -30.56
N ALA A 46 -9.61 -2.89 -30.58
CA ALA A 46 -10.59 -3.15 -31.64
C ALA A 46 -10.42 -2.25 -32.88
N GLY A 47 -9.57 -1.22 -32.80
CA GLY A 47 -9.38 -0.22 -33.85
C GLY A 47 -10.64 0.61 -34.13
N ILE A 48 -11.39 0.98 -33.08
CA ILE A 48 -12.66 1.71 -33.19
C ILE A 48 -12.62 2.95 -32.30
N SER A 49 -13.06 4.09 -32.85
CA SER A 49 -13.10 5.33 -32.07
C SER A 49 -14.02 5.21 -30.84
N ARG A 50 -13.63 5.87 -29.74
CA ARG A 50 -14.44 5.93 -28.51
C ARG A 50 -15.84 6.49 -28.75
N ASN A 51 -15.99 7.45 -29.65
CA ASN A 51 -17.30 8.02 -30.02
C ASN A 51 -18.20 6.98 -30.72
N ALA A 52 -17.63 6.13 -31.58
CA ALA A 52 -18.38 5.07 -32.25
C ALA A 52 -18.81 3.97 -31.26
N LEU A 53 -17.96 3.62 -30.29
CA LEU A 53 -18.31 2.70 -29.21
C LEU A 53 -19.56 3.18 -28.46
N TYR A 54 -19.56 4.41 -27.97
CA TYR A 54 -20.68 4.94 -27.17
C TYR A 54 -21.97 5.12 -27.98
N ARG A 55 -21.89 5.53 -29.25
CA ARG A 55 -23.08 5.78 -30.07
C ARG A 55 -23.72 4.52 -30.64
N TYR A 56 -22.92 3.52 -31.00
CA TYR A 56 -23.40 2.39 -31.81
C TYR A 56 -23.32 1.03 -31.12
N HIS A 57 -22.58 0.93 -30.02
CA HIS A 57 -22.32 -0.33 -29.31
C HIS A 57 -22.52 -0.21 -27.79
N PRO A 58 -23.72 0.23 -27.32
CA PRO A 58 -24.00 0.34 -25.89
C PRO A 58 -23.99 -1.01 -25.16
N ASP A 59 -24.28 -2.11 -25.87
CA ASP A 59 -24.21 -3.48 -25.37
C ASP A 59 -22.78 -3.85 -24.94
N VAL A 60 -21.78 -3.44 -25.72
CA VAL A 60 -20.36 -3.68 -25.41
C VAL A 60 -19.93 -2.86 -24.19
N VAL A 61 -20.39 -1.61 -24.07
CA VAL A 61 -20.10 -0.76 -22.90
C VAL A 61 -20.66 -1.38 -21.62
N GLN A 62 -21.89 -1.88 -21.66
CA GLN A 62 -22.50 -2.59 -20.53
C GLN A 62 -21.71 -3.87 -20.19
N ALA A 63 -21.31 -4.65 -21.18
CA ALA A 63 -20.49 -5.84 -20.97
C ALA A 63 -19.12 -5.52 -20.35
N LEU A 64 -18.48 -4.44 -20.77
CA LEU A 64 -17.24 -3.94 -20.19
C LEU A 64 -17.42 -3.54 -18.72
N HIS A 65 -18.48 -2.80 -18.39
CA HIS A 65 -18.80 -2.45 -17.00
C HIS A 65 -19.08 -3.68 -16.14
N ALA A 66 -19.84 -4.65 -16.66
CA ALA A 66 -20.12 -5.90 -15.95
C ALA A 66 -18.84 -6.71 -15.69
N ALA A 67 -17.94 -6.80 -16.66
CA ALA A 67 -16.64 -7.45 -16.50
C ALA A 67 -15.78 -6.75 -15.43
N HIS A 68 -15.75 -5.42 -15.45
CA HIS A 68 -15.04 -4.63 -14.45
C HIS A 68 -15.60 -4.84 -13.04
N GLN A 69 -16.93 -4.83 -12.88
CA GLN A 69 -17.58 -5.02 -11.58
C GLN A 69 -17.42 -6.42 -11.02
N LYS A 70 -17.54 -7.47 -11.87
CA LYS A 70 -17.32 -8.86 -11.44
C LYS A 70 -15.91 -9.04 -10.87
N HIS A 71 -14.91 -8.40 -11.45
CA HIS A 71 -13.55 -8.43 -10.95
C HIS A 71 -13.38 -7.66 -9.62
N LEU A 72 -13.96 -6.46 -9.49
CA LEU A 72 -13.93 -5.72 -8.21
C LEU A 72 -14.57 -6.51 -7.07
N ARG A 73 -15.60 -7.29 -7.37
CA ARG A 73 -16.28 -8.17 -6.42
C ARG A 73 -15.59 -9.52 -6.19
N HIS A 74 -14.41 -9.77 -6.78
CA HIS A 74 -13.71 -11.04 -6.58
C HIS A 74 -13.42 -11.25 -5.07
N PRO A 75 -13.98 -12.30 -4.45
CA PRO A 75 -13.98 -12.48 -2.99
C PRO A 75 -12.56 -12.53 -2.39
N ASP A 76 -11.59 -13.00 -3.18
CA ASP A 76 -10.17 -13.04 -2.80
C ASP A 76 -9.60 -11.67 -2.45
N ASN A 77 -10.08 -10.59 -3.08
CA ASN A 77 -9.60 -9.24 -2.80
C ASN A 77 -10.16 -8.70 -1.47
N ALA A 78 -11.41 -9.02 -1.15
CA ALA A 78 -12.04 -8.63 0.11
C ALA A 78 -11.43 -9.38 1.30
N GLY A 79 -11.23 -10.70 1.18
CA GLY A 79 -10.58 -11.52 2.20
C GLY A 79 -9.13 -11.10 2.43
N ARG A 80 -8.37 -10.85 1.35
CA ARG A 80 -7.00 -10.32 1.43
C ARG A 80 -6.95 -8.95 2.10
N ALA A 81 -7.84 -8.02 1.73
CA ALA A 81 -7.90 -6.70 2.35
C ALA A 81 -8.26 -6.77 3.84
N ALA A 82 -9.17 -7.66 4.24
CA ALA A 82 -9.52 -7.86 5.65
C ALA A 82 -8.36 -8.46 6.45
N ARG A 83 -7.60 -9.40 5.87
CA ARG A 83 -6.38 -9.95 6.48
C ARG A 83 -5.31 -8.88 6.65
N LEU A 84 -5.02 -8.11 5.59
CA LEU A 84 -4.04 -7.02 5.65
C LEU A 84 -4.39 -5.97 6.71
N ARG A 85 -5.67 -5.65 6.90
CA ARG A 85 -6.10 -4.74 7.96
C ARG A 85 -5.83 -5.30 9.36
N ARG A 86 -6.08 -6.60 9.58
CA ARG A 86 -5.78 -7.27 10.85
C ARG A 86 -4.28 -7.31 11.12
N ASP A 87 -3.49 -7.69 10.13
CA ASP A 87 -2.03 -7.74 10.24
C ASP A 87 -1.46 -6.34 10.52
N ASN A 88 -1.97 -5.31 9.85
CA ASN A 88 -1.54 -3.93 10.08
C ASN A 88 -1.90 -3.43 11.48
N ALA A 89 -3.08 -3.80 12.00
CA ALA A 89 -3.47 -3.48 13.37
C ALA A 89 -2.54 -4.15 14.40
N ALA A 90 -2.21 -5.42 14.21
CA ALA A 90 -1.29 -6.16 15.08
C ALA A 90 0.13 -5.56 15.05
N LEU A 91 0.64 -5.19 13.87
CA LEU A 91 1.94 -4.54 13.74
C LEU A 91 1.99 -3.17 14.43
N ARG A 92 0.91 -2.38 14.33
CA ARG A 92 0.80 -1.10 15.04
C ARG A 92 0.84 -1.30 16.55
N GLU A 93 0.16 -2.33 17.06
CA GLU A 93 0.20 -2.64 18.49
C GLU A 93 1.60 -3.05 18.96
N GLN A 94 2.31 -3.87 18.18
CA GLN A 94 3.69 -4.24 18.46
C GLN A 94 4.62 -3.03 18.44
N LEU A 95 4.44 -2.11 17.49
CA LEU A 95 5.20 -0.86 17.41
C LEU A 95 4.99 -0.01 18.66
N THR A 96 3.75 0.14 19.13
CA THR A 96 3.43 0.88 20.36
C THR A 96 4.10 0.25 21.58
N LYS A 97 4.11 -1.08 21.67
CA LYS A 97 4.80 -1.81 22.76
C LYS A 97 6.31 -1.58 22.73
N LEU A 98 6.92 -1.60 21.55
CA LEU A 98 8.34 -1.31 21.39
C LEU A 98 8.67 0.15 21.77
N ALA A 99 7.84 1.10 21.35
CA ALA A 99 8.00 2.51 21.73
C ALA A 99 7.95 2.68 23.26
N ALA A 100 6.95 2.10 23.92
CA ALA A 100 6.83 2.14 25.38
C ALA A 100 8.03 1.50 26.10
N LEU A 101 8.61 0.44 25.52
CA LEU A 101 9.82 -0.19 26.06
C LEU A 101 11.03 0.74 25.96
N VAL A 102 11.21 1.42 24.83
CA VAL A 102 12.27 2.41 24.64
C VAL A 102 12.12 3.56 25.63
N ASP A 103 10.90 4.09 25.78
CA ASP A 103 10.61 5.16 26.74
C ASP A 103 10.93 4.72 28.17
N HIS A 104 10.59 3.48 28.54
CA HIS A 104 10.89 2.92 29.86
C HIS A 104 12.40 2.83 30.11
N TYR A 105 13.17 2.29 29.16
CA TYR A 105 14.63 2.22 29.31
C TYR A 105 15.29 3.59 29.32
N PHE A 106 14.77 4.53 28.52
CA PHE A 106 15.26 5.90 28.51
C PHE A 106 15.03 6.58 29.86
N ALA A 107 13.84 6.41 30.45
CA ALA A 107 13.53 6.92 31.79
C ALA A 107 14.46 6.31 32.86
N ALA A 108 14.67 5.00 32.83
CA ALA A 108 15.59 4.32 33.76
C ALA A 108 17.05 4.82 33.61
N TRP A 109 17.50 5.04 32.37
CA TRP A 109 18.81 5.64 32.12
C TRP A 109 18.90 7.08 32.64
N GLN A 110 17.88 7.90 32.43
CA GLN A 110 17.86 9.27 32.97
C GLN A 110 17.94 9.28 34.50
N GLU A 111 17.20 8.40 35.17
CA GLU A 111 17.22 8.30 36.62
C GLU A 111 18.60 7.90 37.15
N THR A 112 19.19 6.84 36.58
CA THR A 112 20.54 6.39 36.97
C THR A 112 21.60 7.46 36.69
N ARG A 113 21.50 8.18 35.57
CA ARG A 113 22.38 9.31 35.26
C ARG A 113 22.27 10.43 36.30
N LEU A 114 21.05 10.80 36.71
CA LEU A 114 20.84 11.80 37.75
C LEU A 114 21.36 11.36 39.12
N GLN A 115 21.24 10.07 39.47
CA GLN A 115 21.82 9.53 40.69
C GLN A 115 23.35 9.61 40.68
N LEU A 116 23.99 9.29 39.55
CA LEU A 116 25.43 9.42 39.36
C LEU A 116 25.88 10.89 39.50
N GLU A 117 25.20 11.82 38.83
CA GLU A 117 25.51 13.25 38.92
C GLU A 117 25.42 13.78 40.37
N ARG A 118 24.48 13.26 41.17
CA ARG A 118 24.38 13.59 42.60
C ARG A 118 25.54 13.00 43.40
N ARG A 119 25.88 11.73 43.20
CA ARG A 119 27.01 11.07 43.86
C ARG A 119 28.34 11.77 43.55
N ASP A 120 28.54 12.21 42.32
CA ASP A 120 29.74 12.96 41.93
C ASP A 120 29.86 14.31 42.66
N ARG A 121 28.75 15.01 42.86
CA ARG A 121 28.73 16.26 43.66
C ARG A 121 29.06 15.99 45.12
N GLU A 122 28.44 14.98 45.73
CA GLU A 122 28.72 14.58 47.11
C GLU A 122 30.20 14.19 47.28
N LEU A 123 30.77 13.42 46.35
CA LEU A 123 32.19 13.06 46.36
C LEU A 123 33.09 14.30 46.24
N ALA A 124 32.73 15.26 45.38
CA ALA A 124 33.47 16.50 45.26
C ALA A 124 33.41 17.33 46.56
N GLU A 125 32.26 17.39 47.23
CA GLU A 125 32.10 18.04 48.52
C GLU A 125 32.95 17.38 49.62
N VAL A 126 32.90 16.05 49.73
CA VAL A 126 33.73 15.29 50.68
C VAL A 126 35.23 15.53 50.43
N ARG A 127 35.66 15.53 49.17
CA ARG A 127 37.06 15.83 48.79
C ARG A 127 37.47 17.25 49.16
N ARG A 128 36.57 18.23 49.07
CA ARG A 128 36.84 19.61 49.49
C ARG A 128 36.90 19.73 51.02
N ALA A 129 36.05 19.01 51.73
CA ALA A 129 35.98 19.02 53.19
C ALA A 129 37.18 18.29 53.84
N HIS A 130 37.67 17.21 53.22
CA HIS A 130 38.90 16.55 53.63
C HIS A 130 40.12 17.36 53.18
N LYS A 131 40.77 18.07 54.11
CA LYS A 131 42.16 18.48 53.91
C LYS A 131 43.02 17.21 53.87
N PRO A 132 43.82 16.95 52.82
CA PRO A 132 44.72 15.80 52.82
C PRO A 132 45.71 15.98 53.97
N GLN A 133 45.67 15.07 54.95
CA GLN A 133 46.67 15.00 56.00
C GLN A 133 47.92 14.41 55.35
N VAL A 134 48.84 15.28 54.90
CA VAL A 134 50.12 14.85 54.36
C VAL A 134 50.94 14.33 55.54
N VAL A 135 50.94 13.01 55.74
CA VAL A 135 51.84 12.35 56.70
C VAL A 135 53.20 12.26 56.03
N SER A 136 54.14 13.10 56.44
CA SER A 136 55.54 12.98 56.02
C SER A 136 56.14 11.71 56.63
N LEU A 137 56.48 10.73 55.79
CA LEU A 137 57.29 9.59 56.21
C LEU A 137 58.72 10.09 56.47
N GLN A 138 59.11 10.20 57.74
CA GLN A 138 60.51 10.43 58.11
C GLN A 138 61.32 9.16 57.78
N ARG A 139 62.43 9.36 57.07
CA ARG A 139 63.40 8.33 56.69
C ARG A 139 64.50 8.22 57.72
#